data_AF-A0A7S2MR90-F1
#
_entry.id   AF-A0A7S2MR90-F1
#
_cell.length_a   1.000
_cell.length_b   1.000
_cell.length_c   1.000
_cell.angle_alpha   90.00
_cell.angle_beta   90.00
_cell.angle_gamma   90.00
#
_symmetry.space_group_name_H-M   'P 1'
#
loop_
_entity.id
_entity.type
_entity.pdbx_description
1 polymer ?
#
loop_
_entity_poly.entity_id
_entity_poly.type
_entity_poly.pdbx_seq_one_letter_code
_entity_poly.pdbx_strand_id
1 'polypeptide(L)'
;MSDAQEAQGKATGNVEKLTSERQALEAAMSDDQLDRVDLLLPIAKSVGLDESLLLALPKACEKPADARGPFDMAVLEQVGVGIAQKVDSLDAELEAAASAEGDAKKAVEAAQAGVKSAEQAKQAAAGHLESAEQQKVQAHAALAEAEAALEAFTQERAPQEK
;
A
#
# COMPACT_ATOMS: atom_id res chain seq x y z
N MET A 1 -11.52 -6.33 1.45
CA MET A 1 -10.61 -5.69 2.43
C MET A 1 -9.92 -6.70 3.37
N SER A 2 -10.24 -8.01 3.34
CA SER A 2 -9.67 -8.99 4.29
C SER A 2 -8.28 -9.51 3.90
N ASP A 3 -7.98 -9.67 2.60
CA ASP A 3 -6.75 -10.36 2.16
C ASP A 3 -5.47 -9.50 2.22
N ALA A 4 -5.60 -8.18 2.04
CA ALA A 4 -4.46 -7.25 2.12
C ALA A 4 -3.94 -7.07 3.56
N GLN A 5 -4.83 -7.11 4.55
CA GLN A 5 -4.48 -6.98 5.97
C GLN A 5 -3.76 -8.23 6.51
N GLU A 6 -4.09 -9.42 5.99
CA GLU A 6 -3.44 -10.67 6.38
C GLU A 6 -2.03 -10.81 5.78
N ALA A 7 -1.83 -10.34 4.55
CA ALA A 7 -0.51 -10.30 3.91
C ALA A 7 0.45 -9.32 4.61
N GLN A 8 -0.06 -8.16 5.04
CA GLN A 8 0.73 -7.19 5.81
C GLN A 8 1.18 -7.76 7.16
N GLY A 9 0.29 -8.43 7.91
CA GLY A 9 0.64 -9.01 9.21
C GLY A 9 1.72 -10.09 9.15
N LYS A 10 1.71 -10.94 8.10
CA LYS A 10 2.74 -11.97 7.89
C LYS A 10 4.10 -11.36 7.51
N ALA A 11 4.11 -10.30 6.70
CA ALA A 11 5.34 -9.62 6.32
C ALA A 11 6.00 -8.93 7.54
N THR A 12 5.23 -8.24 8.38
CA THR A 12 5.75 -7.55 9.57
C THR A 12 6.35 -8.54 10.57
N GLY A 13 5.67 -9.67 10.82
CA GLY A 13 6.19 -10.70 11.74
C GLY A 13 7.49 -11.36 11.25
N ASN A 14 7.68 -11.48 9.94
CA ASN A 14 8.92 -12.04 9.39
C ASN A 14 10.10 -11.05 9.51
N VAL A 15 9.84 -9.75 9.36
CA VAL A 15 10.86 -8.69 9.53
C VAL A 15 11.31 -8.58 10.98
N GLU A 16 10.40 -8.58 11.96
CA GLU A 16 10.77 -8.55 13.38
C GLU A 16 11.62 -9.76 13.80
N LYS A 17 11.28 -10.95 13.26
CA LYS A 17 12.04 -12.16 13.50
C LYS A 17 13.47 -12.06 12.93
N LEU A 18 13.62 -11.67 11.68
CA LEU A 18 14.93 -11.51 11.03
C LEU A 18 15.79 -10.42 11.71
N THR A 19 15.16 -9.34 12.19
CA THR A 19 15.86 -8.27 12.91
C THR A 19 16.41 -8.77 14.25
N SER A 20 15.63 -9.61 14.95
CA SER A 20 16.04 -10.23 16.21
C SER A 20 17.17 -11.25 16.00
N GLU A 21 17.10 -12.06 14.94
CA GLU A 21 18.17 -13.02 14.56
C GLU A 21 19.48 -12.30 14.21
N ARG A 22 19.42 -11.18 13.48
CA ARG A 22 20.59 -10.35 13.20
C ARG A 22 21.24 -9.80 14.48
N GLN A 23 20.43 -9.28 15.40
CA GLN A 23 20.95 -8.70 16.64
C GLN A 23 21.60 -9.75 17.55
N ALA A 24 21.06 -10.98 17.56
CA ALA A 24 21.69 -12.12 18.23
C ALA A 24 23.03 -12.50 17.59
N LEU A 25 23.12 -12.47 16.26
CA LEU A 25 24.35 -12.74 15.52
C LEU A 25 25.44 -11.68 15.78
N GLU A 26 25.07 -10.40 15.79
CA GLU A 26 26.00 -9.30 16.11
C GLU A 26 26.54 -9.40 17.54
N ALA A 27 25.72 -9.81 18.52
CA ALA A 27 26.15 -10.03 19.90
C ALA A 27 27.10 -11.23 20.03
N ALA A 28 26.82 -12.32 19.31
CA ALA A 28 27.60 -13.56 19.33
C ALA A 28 28.97 -13.47 18.62
N MET A 29 29.22 -12.42 17.82
CA MET A 29 30.53 -12.20 17.19
C MET A 29 31.68 -11.95 18.20
N SER A 30 31.36 -11.72 19.48
CA SER A 30 32.32 -11.40 20.55
C SER A 30 32.85 -12.58 21.38
N ASP A 31 32.23 -13.77 21.33
CA ASP A 31 32.62 -14.95 22.12
C ASP A 31 32.92 -16.19 21.24
N ASP A 32 33.60 -17.18 21.83
CA ASP A 32 34.33 -18.32 21.24
C ASP A 32 33.66 -19.06 20.04
N GLN A 33 34.47 -19.58 19.12
CA GLN A 33 34.09 -19.86 17.71
C GLN A 33 33.15 -21.07 17.45
N LEU A 34 32.85 -21.92 18.43
CA LEU A 34 32.19 -23.22 18.18
C LEU A 34 30.65 -23.15 18.19
N ASP A 35 30.03 -22.16 18.84
CA ASP A 35 28.56 -22.02 18.90
C ASP A 35 27.96 -21.17 17.75
N ARG A 36 28.78 -20.74 16.79
CA ARG A 36 28.39 -19.78 15.73
C ARG A 36 27.62 -20.42 14.58
N VAL A 37 27.81 -21.72 14.35
CA VAL A 37 27.13 -22.47 13.28
C VAL A 37 25.63 -22.56 13.55
N ASP A 38 25.25 -22.75 14.80
CA ASP A 38 23.85 -22.88 15.22
C ASP A 38 23.05 -21.59 15.00
N LEU A 39 23.73 -20.45 14.94
CA LEU A 39 23.13 -19.16 14.56
C LEU A 39 23.03 -18.99 13.04
N LEU A 40 23.98 -19.54 12.28
CA LEU A 40 23.99 -19.43 10.83
C LEU A 40 23.00 -20.39 10.16
N LEU A 41 22.75 -21.58 10.72
CA LEU A 41 21.86 -22.57 10.12
C LEU A 41 20.41 -22.09 9.95
N PRO A 42 19.76 -21.43 10.95
CA PRO A 42 18.43 -20.87 10.77
C PRO A 42 18.38 -19.80 9.67
N ILE A 43 19.42 -18.96 9.59
CA ILE A 43 19.53 -17.90 8.58
C ILE A 43 19.75 -18.50 7.20
N ALA A 44 20.71 -19.42 7.06
CA ALA A 44 20.98 -20.14 5.82
C ALA A 44 19.75 -20.89 5.30
N LYS A 45 18.95 -21.45 6.21
CA LYS A 45 17.66 -22.08 5.87
C LYS A 45 16.60 -21.06 5.47
N SER A 46 16.51 -19.91 6.15
CA SER A 46 15.51 -18.88 5.87
C SER A 46 15.77 -18.17 4.53
N VAL A 47 17.04 -18.02 4.14
CA VAL A 47 17.42 -17.51 2.81
C VAL A 47 17.27 -18.55 1.69
N GLY A 48 17.01 -19.81 2.05
CA GLY A 48 16.75 -20.89 1.09
C GLY A 48 18.01 -21.48 0.47
N LEU A 49 19.13 -21.56 1.21
CA LEU A 49 20.32 -22.27 0.74
C LEU A 49 20.03 -23.76 0.54
N ASP A 50 20.75 -24.36 -0.40
CA ASP A 50 20.63 -25.77 -0.73
C ASP A 50 20.84 -26.68 0.49
N GLU A 51 20.02 -27.72 0.61
CA GLU A 51 20.03 -28.62 1.77
C GLU A 51 21.39 -29.32 1.95
N SER A 52 22.10 -29.60 0.85
CA SER A 52 23.45 -30.19 0.93
C SER A 52 24.47 -29.22 1.54
N LEU A 53 24.34 -27.91 1.30
CA LEU A 53 25.16 -26.88 1.93
C LEU A 53 24.82 -26.76 3.42
N LEU A 54 23.54 -26.80 3.78
CA LEU A 54 23.09 -26.78 5.18
C LEU A 54 23.61 -27.98 5.97
N LEU A 55 23.67 -29.17 5.35
CA LEU A 55 24.20 -30.38 5.98
C LEU A 55 25.74 -30.41 6.05
N ALA A 56 26.43 -29.76 5.10
CA ALA A 56 27.89 -29.72 5.05
C ALA A 56 28.50 -28.61 5.92
N LEU A 57 27.79 -27.50 6.11
CA LEU A 57 28.27 -26.32 6.83
C LEU A 57 28.75 -26.64 8.28
N PRO A 58 28.03 -27.43 9.10
CA PRO A 58 28.50 -27.75 10.45
C PRO A 58 29.83 -28.51 10.45
N LYS A 59 29.98 -29.49 9.54
CA LYS A 59 31.20 -30.28 9.42
C LYS A 59 32.40 -29.46 8.92
N ALA A 60 32.14 -28.48 8.05
CA ALA A 60 33.16 -27.56 7.57
C ALA A 60 33.63 -26.61 8.69
N CYS A 61 32.71 -26.19 9.56
CA CYS A 61 32.99 -25.27 10.65
C CYS A 61 33.56 -25.93 11.92
N GLU A 62 33.28 -27.22 12.15
CA GLU A 62 33.83 -28.02 13.28
C GLU A 62 35.37 -28.14 13.21
N LYS A 63 35.93 -28.10 11.99
CA LYS A 63 37.38 -28.12 11.78
C LYS A 63 38.02 -26.76 12.06
N PRO A 64 39.20 -26.72 12.71
CA PRO A 64 39.96 -25.48 12.85
C PRO A 64 40.37 -24.97 11.46
N ALA A 65 40.52 -23.66 11.33
CA ALA A 65 40.67 -22.99 10.03
C ALA A 65 41.87 -23.51 9.21
N ASP A 66 42.96 -23.91 9.87
CA ASP A 66 44.17 -24.47 9.27
C ASP A 66 44.02 -25.94 8.82
N ALA A 67 43.01 -26.66 9.34
CA ALA A 67 42.71 -28.04 8.97
C ALA A 67 41.55 -28.17 7.96
N ARG A 68 40.97 -27.05 7.50
CA ARG A 68 39.91 -27.05 6.49
C ARG A 68 40.47 -27.45 5.12
N GLY A 69 39.88 -28.47 4.53
CA GLY A 69 40.23 -28.93 3.18
C GLY A 69 39.54 -28.09 2.09
N PRO A 70 39.86 -28.36 0.81
CA PRO A 70 39.24 -27.66 -0.32
C PRO A 70 37.70 -27.74 -0.34
N PHE A 71 37.14 -28.86 0.11
CA PHE A 71 35.69 -29.02 0.23
C PHE A 71 35.08 -28.09 1.30
N ASP A 72 35.69 -28.01 2.48
CA ASP A 72 35.20 -27.16 3.57
C ASP A 72 35.22 -25.68 3.15
N MET A 73 36.28 -25.27 2.44
CA MET A 73 36.41 -23.92 1.88
C MET A 73 35.34 -23.63 0.82
N ALA A 74 35.08 -24.57 -0.09
CA ALA A 74 34.03 -24.42 -1.10
C ALA A 74 32.63 -24.30 -0.48
N VAL A 75 32.34 -25.05 0.59
CA VAL A 75 31.06 -24.94 1.32
C VAL A 75 30.90 -23.54 1.91
N LEU A 76 31.93 -23.01 2.58
CA LEU A 76 31.90 -21.67 3.16
C LEU A 76 31.75 -20.58 2.10
N GLU A 77 32.44 -20.72 0.97
CA GLU A 77 32.33 -19.80 -0.18
C GLU A 77 30.92 -19.81 -0.75
N GLN A 78 30.34 -20.98 -1.03
CA GLN A 78 28.99 -21.09 -1.58
C GLN A 78 27.92 -20.57 -0.63
N VAL A 79 28.07 -20.80 0.68
CA VAL A 79 27.18 -20.20 1.69
C VAL A 79 27.30 -18.68 1.69
N GLY A 80 28.51 -18.13 1.62
CA GLY A 80 28.75 -16.69 1.53
C GLY A 80 28.12 -16.08 0.27
N VAL A 81 28.32 -16.69 -0.89
CA VAL A 81 27.72 -16.27 -2.16
C VAL A 81 26.19 -16.31 -2.09
N GLY A 82 25.61 -17.40 -1.57
CA GLY A 82 24.15 -17.52 -1.48
C GLY A 82 23.52 -16.48 -0.55
N ILE A 83 24.16 -16.17 0.58
CA ILE A 83 23.69 -15.10 1.48
C ILE A 83 23.79 -13.74 0.79
N ALA A 84 24.91 -13.42 0.14
CA ALA A 84 25.09 -12.16 -0.57
C ALA A 84 24.05 -11.98 -1.70
N GLN A 85 23.82 -13.02 -2.50
CA GLN A 85 22.78 -12.99 -3.53
C GLN A 85 21.39 -12.76 -2.95
N LYS A 86 21.09 -13.32 -1.78
CA LYS A 86 19.80 -13.07 -1.13
C LYS A 86 19.68 -11.64 -0.64
N VAL A 87 20.74 -11.05 -0.10
CA VAL A 87 20.77 -9.63 0.29
C VAL A 87 20.50 -8.75 -0.93
N ASP A 88 21.22 -8.95 -2.03
CA ASP A 88 21.02 -8.17 -3.26
C ASP A 88 19.58 -8.28 -3.80
N SER A 89 19.01 -9.50 -3.74
CA SER A 89 17.60 -9.75 -4.12
C SER A 89 16.63 -9.00 -3.21
N LEU A 90 16.85 -8.99 -1.90
CA LEU A 90 15.99 -8.30 -0.94
C LEU A 90 16.09 -6.78 -1.10
N ASP A 91 17.28 -6.25 -1.36
CA ASP A 91 17.48 -4.81 -1.65
C ASP A 91 16.73 -4.41 -2.93
N ALA A 92 16.80 -5.23 -3.99
CA ALA A 92 16.02 -4.99 -5.21
C ALA A 92 14.50 -5.06 -4.97
N GLU A 93 14.03 -6.00 -4.15
CA GLU A 93 12.62 -6.09 -3.74
C GLU A 93 12.18 -4.86 -2.94
N LEU A 94 13.04 -4.35 -2.04
CA LEU A 94 12.79 -3.14 -1.24
C LEU A 94 12.71 -1.89 -2.12
N GLU A 95 13.64 -1.73 -3.07
CA GLU A 95 13.61 -0.61 -4.02
C GLU A 95 12.35 -0.64 -4.90
N ALA A 96 11.97 -1.83 -5.39
CA ALA A 96 10.75 -2.02 -6.15
C ALA A 96 9.49 -1.68 -5.32
N ALA A 97 9.45 -2.13 -4.06
CA ALA A 97 8.36 -1.84 -3.14
C ALA A 97 8.25 -0.34 -2.83
N ALA A 98 9.37 0.35 -2.60
CA ALA A 98 9.40 1.79 -2.34
C ALA A 98 8.87 2.60 -3.56
N SER A 99 9.22 2.19 -4.77
CA SER A 99 8.69 2.78 -6.00
C SER A 99 7.17 2.57 -6.11
N ALA A 100 6.70 1.34 -5.89
CA ALA A 100 5.27 1.01 -5.93
C ALA A 100 4.46 1.75 -4.86
N GLU A 101 5.01 1.94 -3.66
CA GLU A 101 4.39 2.76 -2.60
C GLU A 101 4.22 4.21 -3.05
N GLY A 102 5.25 4.80 -3.68
CA GLY A 102 5.21 6.16 -4.20
C GLY A 102 4.09 6.36 -5.23
N ASP A 103 3.93 5.41 -6.15
CA ASP A 103 2.89 5.47 -7.17
C ASP A 103 1.49 5.21 -6.59
N ALA A 104 1.37 4.27 -5.65
CA ALA A 104 0.13 4.03 -4.92
C ALA A 104 -0.33 5.28 -4.15
N LYS A 105 0.60 5.97 -3.47
CA LYS A 105 0.32 7.21 -2.76
C LYS A 105 -0.19 8.31 -3.70
N LYS A 106 0.48 8.52 -4.84
CA LYS A 106 0.02 9.49 -5.86
C LYS A 106 -1.37 9.15 -6.40
N ALA A 107 -1.65 7.88 -6.65
CA ALA A 107 -2.95 7.44 -7.13
C ALA A 107 -4.06 7.70 -6.09
N VAL A 108 -3.79 7.46 -4.81
CA VAL A 108 -4.71 7.77 -3.71
C VAL A 108 -4.95 9.27 -3.59
N GLU A 109 -3.90 10.09 -3.61
CA GLU A 109 -4.02 11.55 -3.57
C GLU A 109 -4.85 12.09 -4.75
N ALA A 110 -4.62 11.59 -5.96
CA ALA A 110 -5.39 11.95 -7.14
C ALA A 110 -6.87 11.54 -7.01
N ALA A 111 -7.15 10.33 -6.52
CA ALA A 111 -8.51 9.86 -6.30
C ALA A 111 -9.25 10.71 -5.25
N GLN A 112 -8.59 11.05 -4.13
CA GLN A 112 -9.14 11.92 -3.09
C GLN A 112 -9.45 13.32 -3.62
N ALA A 113 -8.55 13.89 -4.43
CA ALA A 113 -8.80 15.17 -5.10
C ALA A 113 -10.00 15.08 -6.05
N GLY A 114 -10.13 13.98 -6.79
CA GLY A 114 -11.28 13.70 -7.67
C GLY A 114 -12.61 13.64 -6.91
N VAL A 115 -12.65 12.92 -5.78
CA VAL A 115 -13.84 12.85 -4.91
C VAL A 115 -14.24 14.23 -4.41
N LYS A 116 -13.28 15.00 -3.87
CA LYS A 116 -13.54 16.36 -3.38
C LYS A 116 -14.09 17.28 -4.48
N SER A 117 -13.53 17.21 -5.68
CA SER A 117 -14.00 17.98 -6.84
C SER A 117 -15.44 17.58 -7.22
N ALA A 118 -15.74 16.29 -7.26
CA ALA A 118 -17.08 15.79 -7.56
C ALA A 118 -18.11 16.20 -6.49
N GLU A 119 -17.74 16.20 -5.21
CA GLU A 119 -18.59 16.68 -4.11
C GLU A 119 -18.92 18.17 -4.24
N GLN A 120 -17.92 19.00 -4.57
CA GLN A 120 -18.12 20.43 -4.82
C GLN A 120 -19.04 20.67 -6.03
N ALA A 121 -18.83 19.94 -7.13
CA ALA A 121 -19.69 20.02 -8.30
C ALA A 121 -21.13 19.59 -8.00
N LYS A 122 -21.31 18.52 -7.20
CA LYS A 122 -22.62 18.07 -6.74
C LYS A 122 -23.31 19.14 -5.90
N GLN A 123 -22.61 19.77 -4.97
CA GLN A 123 -23.16 20.83 -4.12
C GLN A 123 -23.59 22.06 -4.94
N ALA A 124 -22.75 22.47 -5.90
CA ALA A 124 -23.07 23.57 -6.81
C ALA A 124 -24.31 23.24 -7.67
N ALA A 125 -24.37 22.05 -8.25
CA ALA A 125 -25.51 21.59 -9.03
C ALA A 125 -26.81 21.55 -8.20
N ALA A 126 -26.74 21.10 -6.95
CA ALA A 126 -27.88 21.11 -6.04
C ALA A 126 -28.38 22.55 -5.77
N GLY A 127 -27.47 23.51 -5.54
CA GLY A 127 -27.83 24.91 -5.36
C GLY A 127 -28.47 25.54 -6.61
N HIS A 128 -27.97 25.19 -7.80
CA HIS A 128 -28.59 25.62 -9.06
C HIS A 128 -29.99 25.03 -9.25
N LEU A 129 -30.18 23.76 -8.91
CA LEU A 129 -31.48 23.11 -8.98
C LEU A 129 -32.50 23.77 -8.04
N GLU A 130 -32.13 24.00 -6.78
CA GLU A 130 -32.99 24.67 -5.82
C GLU A 130 -33.38 26.08 -6.29
N SER A 131 -32.43 26.85 -6.81
CA SER A 131 -32.69 28.17 -7.39
C SER A 131 -33.65 28.12 -8.58
N ALA A 132 -33.47 27.16 -9.49
CA ALA A 132 -34.35 26.97 -10.64
C ALA A 132 -35.78 26.54 -10.23
N GLU A 133 -35.91 25.68 -9.21
CA GLU A 133 -37.21 25.28 -8.67
C GLU A 133 -37.94 26.48 -8.05
N GLN A 134 -37.24 27.33 -7.29
CA GLN A 134 -37.82 28.57 -6.74
C GLN A 134 -38.27 29.53 -7.84
N GLN A 135 -37.45 29.73 -8.88
CA GLN A 135 -37.80 30.58 -10.03
C GLN A 135 -39.02 30.02 -10.78
N LYS A 136 -39.10 28.70 -10.95
CA LYS A 136 -40.26 28.05 -11.57
C LYS A 136 -41.53 28.31 -10.76
N VAL A 137 -41.48 28.20 -9.43
CA VAL A 137 -42.62 28.49 -8.55
C VAL A 137 -43.05 29.96 -8.69
N GLN A 138 -42.11 30.89 -8.66
CA GLN A 138 -42.39 32.33 -8.82
C GLN A 138 -42.99 32.64 -10.20
N ALA A 139 -42.46 32.06 -11.28
CA ALA A 139 -42.98 32.24 -12.63
C ALA A 139 -44.42 31.71 -12.76
N HIS A 140 -44.73 30.56 -12.14
CA HIS A 140 -46.09 30.04 -12.10
C HIS A 140 -47.05 30.95 -11.34
N ALA A 141 -46.63 31.50 -10.20
CA ALA A 141 -47.44 32.46 -9.45
C ALA A 141 -47.72 33.73 -10.27
N ALA A 142 -46.69 34.30 -10.91
CA ALA A 142 -46.82 35.49 -11.74
C ALA A 142 -47.71 35.24 -12.97
N LEU A 143 -47.63 34.05 -13.58
CA LEU A 143 -48.51 33.65 -14.67
C LEU A 143 -49.98 33.62 -14.21
N ALA A 144 -50.26 32.99 -13.06
CA ALA A 144 -51.62 32.91 -12.52
C ALA A 144 -52.20 34.30 -12.19
N GLU A 145 -51.39 35.21 -11.65
CA GLU A 145 -51.78 36.60 -11.40
C GLU A 145 -52.09 37.35 -12.70
N ALA A 146 -51.26 37.16 -13.74
CA ALA A 146 -51.46 37.78 -15.05
C ALA A 146 -52.72 37.26 -15.75
N GLU A 147 -53.00 35.95 -15.66
CA GLU A 147 -54.22 35.34 -16.18
C GLU A 147 -55.46 35.90 -15.48
N ALA A 148 -55.45 36.02 -14.15
CA ALA A 148 -56.54 36.61 -13.38
C ALA A 148 -56.77 38.10 -13.72
N ALA A 149 -55.68 38.88 -13.90
CA ALA A 149 -55.78 40.28 -14.29
C ALA A 149 -56.35 40.45 -15.70
N LEU A 150 -55.98 39.57 -16.64
CA LEU A 150 -56.54 39.56 -17.99
C LEU A 150 -58.03 39.25 -17.96
N GLU A 151 -58.44 38.24 -17.18
CA GLU A 151 -59.85 37.90 -17.02
C GLU A 151 -60.66 39.09 -16.47
N ALA A 152 -60.18 39.71 -15.38
CA ALA A 152 -60.83 40.89 -14.79
C ALA A 152 -60.98 42.05 -15.79
N PHE A 153 -59.92 42.34 -16.57
CA PHE A 153 -59.96 43.37 -17.61
C PHE A 153 -60.98 43.05 -18.72
N THR A 154 -61.09 41.79 -19.14
CA THR A 154 -62.08 41.40 -20.16
C THR A 154 -63.52 41.49 -19.64
N GLN A 155 -63.76 41.15 -18.37
CA GLN A 155 -65.07 41.31 -17.73
C GLN A 155 -65.49 42.78 -17.62
N GLU A 156 -64.56 43.69 -17.30
CA GLU A 156 -64.84 45.14 -17.18
C GLU A 156 -65.19 45.81 -18.51
N ARG A 157 -64.62 45.36 -19.64
CA ARG A 157 -64.88 45.96 -20.97
C ARG A 157 -66.16 45.46 -21.67
N ALA A 158 -66.70 44.32 -21.27
CA ALA A 158 -67.91 43.75 -21.86
C ALA A 158 -69.22 44.61 -21.79
N PRO A 159 -69.42 45.58 -20.87
CA PRO A 159 -70.71 46.29 -20.76
C PRO A 159 -70.93 47.51 -21.67
N GLN A 160 -69.95 47.99 -22.47
CA GLN A 160 -70.06 49.30 -23.15
C GLN A 160 -70.58 49.28 -24.60
N GLU A 161 -70.96 48.13 -25.16
CA GLU A 161 -71.67 48.08 -26.45
C GLU A 161 -73.20 48.10 -26.22
N LYS A 162 -73.77 49.28 -25.93
CA LYS A 162 -75.20 49.58 -26.13
C LYS A 162 -75.42 51.03 -26.51
#